data_AF-A0A2T2WHU1-F1
#
_entry.id   AF-A0A2T2WHU1-F1
#
_cell.length_a   1.000
_cell.length_b   1.000
_cell.length_c   1.000
_cell.angle_alpha   90.00
_cell.angle_beta   90.00
_cell.angle_gamma   90.00
#
_symmetry.space_group_name_H-M   'P 1'
#
loop_
_entity.id
_entity.type
_entity.pdbx_description
1 polymer ?
#
loop_
_entity_poly.entity_id
_entity_poly.type
_entity_poly.pdbx_seq_one_letter_code
_entity_poly.pdbx_strand_id
1 'polypeptide(L)'
;MGRVLAGIGIVVNLFLPGVGSLIMGKWSTGGIQVGVLAVVWILKLISFGLLGYVLWPVTAAIWVWALAGGILTYVERSHRAALKAARP
;
A
#
# COMPACT_ATOMS: atom_id res chain seq x y z
N MET A 1 5.37 -14.61 8.94
CA MET A 1 4.50 -14.29 7.78
C MET A 1 5.30 -14.51 6.50
N GLY A 2 4.86 -15.44 5.63
CA GLY A 2 5.66 -15.93 4.49
C GLY A 2 5.77 -14.96 3.31
N ARG A 3 6.69 -15.25 2.37
CA ARG A 3 6.86 -14.51 1.09
C ARG A 3 5.55 -14.41 0.29
N VAL A 4 4.73 -15.45 0.32
CA VAL A 4 3.42 -15.52 -0.35
C VAL A 4 2.49 -14.42 0.16
N LEU A 5 2.40 -14.22 1.47
CA LEU A 5 1.58 -13.17 2.08
C LEU A 5 2.07 -11.76 1.72
N ALA A 6 3.38 -11.56 1.56
CA ALA A 6 3.92 -10.28 1.08
C ALA A 6 3.57 -10.04 -0.40
N GLY A 7 3.63 -11.09 -1.24
CA GLY A 7 3.22 -11.03 -2.64
C GLY A 7 1.73 -10.71 -2.80
N ILE A 8 0.86 -11.44 -2.08
CA ILE A 8 -0.58 -11.15 -2.02
C ILE A 8 -0.81 -9.72 -1.53
N GLY A 9 -0.11 -9.31 -0.48
CA GLY A 9 -0.16 -7.95 0.03
C GLY A 9 0.13 -6.92 -1.06
N ILE A 10 1.13 -7.14 -1.93
CA ILE A 10 1.50 -6.18 -2.99
C ILE A 10 0.38 -6.08 -4.02
N VAL A 11 -0.12 -7.23 -4.48
CA VAL A 11 -1.21 -7.27 -5.46
C VAL A 11 -2.43 -6.55 -4.91
N VAL A 12 -2.81 -6.83 -3.65
CA VAL A 12 -3.93 -6.12 -3.01
C VAL A 12 -3.63 -4.62 -2.88
N ASN A 13 -2.42 -4.22 -2.51
CA ASN A 13 -2.06 -2.80 -2.38
C ASN A 13 -2.10 -2.03 -3.71
N LEU A 14 -1.88 -2.72 -4.83
CA LEU A 14 -1.95 -2.13 -6.16
C LEU A 14 -3.38 -1.75 -6.55
N PHE A 15 -4.38 -2.52 -6.11
CA PHE A 15 -5.79 -2.22 -6.39
C PHE A 15 -6.43 -1.39 -5.28
N LEU A 16 -6.09 -1.67 -4.02
CA LEU A 16 -6.57 -1.00 -2.83
C LEU A 16 -5.38 -0.58 -1.96
N PRO A 17 -4.81 0.61 -2.23
CA PRO A 17 -3.73 1.16 -1.41
C PRO A 17 -4.14 1.26 0.05
N GLY A 18 -3.24 0.85 0.92
CA GLY A 18 -3.46 0.80 2.35
C GLY A 18 -3.90 -0.56 2.82
N VAL A 19 -4.89 -1.20 2.18
CA VAL A 19 -5.34 -2.55 2.57
C VAL A 19 -4.22 -3.57 2.43
N GLY A 20 -3.47 -3.53 1.32
CA GLY A 20 -2.31 -4.40 1.14
C GLY A 20 -1.21 -4.14 2.17
N SER A 21 -0.94 -2.87 2.51
CA SER A 21 -0.02 -2.48 3.58
C SER A 21 -0.45 -3.03 4.95
N LEU A 22 -1.76 -3.02 5.27
CA LEU A 22 -2.31 -3.60 6.49
C LEU A 22 -2.13 -5.12 6.52
N ILE A 23 -2.39 -5.82 5.40
CA ILE A 23 -2.16 -7.27 5.28
C ILE A 23 -0.68 -7.61 5.49
N MET A 24 0.23 -6.74 5.04
CA MET A 24 1.66 -6.89 5.31
C MET A 24 2.07 -6.57 6.76
N GLY A 25 1.14 -6.14 7.62
CA GLY A 25 1.40 -5.79 9.02
C GLY A 25 1.91 -4.35 9.23
N LYS A 26 1.85 -3.50 8.20
CA LYS A 26 2.23 -2.08 8.28
C LYS A 26 1.02 -1.24 8.66
N TRP A 27 0.55 -1.38 9.90
CA TRP A 27 -0.69 -0.78 10.39
C TRP A 27 -0.74 0.75 10.24
N SER A 28 0.31 1.46 10.64
CA SER A 28 0.36 2.93 10.55
C SER A 28 0.35 3.41 9.10
N THR A 29 1.23 2.86 8.24
CA THR A 29 1.29 3.22 6.82
C THR A 29 -0.02 2.88 6.11
N GLY A 30 -0.57 1.70 6.36
CA GLY A 30 -1.82 1.25 5.75
C GLY A 30 -3.01 2.10 6.19
N GLY A 31 -3.10 2.43 7.49
CA GLY A 31 -4.14 3.30 8.02
C GLY A 31 -4.10 4.70 7.42
N ILE A 32 -2.91 5.29 7.25
CA ILE A 32 -2.76 6.59 6.60
C ILE A 32 -3.20 6.52 5.14
N GLN A 33 -2.76 5.49 4.39
CA GLN A 33 -3.15 5.32 2.98
C GLN A 33 -4.67 5.18 2.82
N VAL A 34 -5.32 4.34 3.63
CA VAL A 34 -6.78 4.18 3.63
C VAL A 34 -7.46 5.49 4.03
N GLY A 35 -6.98 6.16 5.07
CA GLY A 35 -7.56 7.40 5.58
C GLY A 35 -7.51 8.54 4.56
N VAL A 36 -6.35 8.76 3.94
CA VAL A 36 -6.20 9.78 2.89
C VAL A 36 -7.08 9.44 1.69
N LEU A 37 -7.14 8.17 1.29
CA LEU A 37 -8.05 7.76 0.22
C LEU A 37 -9.52 8.02 0.56
N ALA A 38 -9.95 7.66 1.77
CA ALA A 38 -11.31 7.92 2.23
C ALA A 38 -11.64 9.43 2.15
N VAL A 39 -10.72 10.30 2.58
CA VAL A 39 -10.89 11.76 2.45
C VAL A 39 -11.01 12.19 0.99
N VAL A 40 -10.13 11.69 0.10
CA VAL A 40 -10.20 11.99 -1.35
C VAL A 40 -11.56 11.57 -1.93
N TRP A 41 -12.06 10.38 -1.56
CA TRP A 41 -13.35 9.87 -2.01
C TRP A 41 -14.51 10.72 -1.49
N ILE A 42 -14.49 11.12 -0.21
CA ILE A 42 -15.51 12.00 0.39
C ILE A 42 -15.53 13.35 -0.32
N LEU A 43 -14.37 13.96 -0.55
CA LEU A 43 -14.27 15.24 -1.26
C LEU A 43 -14.77 15.13 -2.70
N LYS A 44 -14.45 14.03 -3.39
CA LYS A 44 -14.96 13.76 -4.73
C LYS A 44 -16.48 13.58 -4.73
N LEU A 45 -17.04 12.90 -3.73
CA LEU A 45 -18.48 12.69 -3.60
C LEU A 45 -19.23 14.01 -3.35
N ILE A 46 -18.78 14.81 -2.37
CA ILE A 46 -19.41 16.09 -2.01
C ILE A 46 -19.32 17.11 -3.15
N SER A 47 -18.24 17.06 -3.94
CA SER A 47 -18.07 17.94 -5.11
C SER A 47 -18.71 17.41 -6.40
N PHE A 48 -19.50 16.33 -6.33
CA PHE A 48 -20.09 15.66 -7.50
C PHE A 48 -19.05 15.31 -8.60
N GLY A 49 -17.82 15.00 -8.19
CA GLY A 49 -16.74 14.62 -9.08
C GLY A 49 -15.89 15.78 -9.62
N LEU A 50 -16.26 17.05 -9.41
CA LEU A 50 -15.54 18.21 -9.95
C LEU A 50 -14.09 18.29 -9.46
N LEU A 51 -13.84 17.95 -8.19
CA LEU A 51 -12.48 17.92 -7.63
C LEU A 51 -11.66 16.72 -8.09
N GLY A 52 -12.23 15.80 -8.88
CA GLY A 52 -11.51 14.61 -9.37
C GLY A 52 -10.22 14.95 -10.12
N TYR A 53 -10.26 15.98 -10.97
CA TYR A 53 -9.08 16.43 -11.73
C TYR A 53 -8.03 17.17 -10.89
N VAL A 54 -8.39 17.63 -9.71
CA VAL A 54 -7.45 18.28 -8.79
C VAL A 54 -6.86 17.25 -7.83
N LEU A 55 -7.65 16.24 -7.46
CA LEU A 55 -7.27 15.20 -6.52
C LEU A 55 -6.55 14.02 -7.17
N TRP A 56 -6.59 13.86 -8.49
CA TRP A 56 -5.91 12.74 -9.16
C TRP A 56 -4.40 12.63 -8.86
N PRO A 57 -3.61 13.72 -8.74
CA PRO A 57 -2.18 13.61 -8.43
C PRO A 57 -1.97 13.05 -7.02
N VAL A 58 -2.84 13.42 -6.07
CA VAL A 58 -2.82 12.89 -4.70
C VAL A 58 -3.11 11.39 -4.72
N THR A 59 -4.16 10.99 -5.46
CA THR A 59 -4.49 9.58 -5.68
C THR A 59 -3.30 8.83 -6.28
N ALA A 60 -2.71 9.32 -7.37
CA ALA A 60 -1.56 8.69 -8.01
C ALA A 60 -0.35 8.55 -7.06
N ALA A 61 -0.06 9.58 -6.27
CA ALA A 61 1.03 9.55 -5.29
C ALA A 61 0.81 8.47 -4.22
N ILE A 62 -0.43 8.29 -3.75
CA ILE A 62 -0.77 7.21 -2.79
C ILE A 62 -0.55 5.83 -3.41
N TRP A 63 -0.91 5.66 -4.69
CA TRP A 63 -0.69 4.41 -5.43
C TRP A 63 0.80 4.09 -5.57
N VAL A 64 1.61 5.07 -5.97
CA VAL A 64 3.07 4.92 -6.06
C VAL A 64 3.66 4.59 -4.69
N TRP A 65 3.20 5.26 -3.63
CA TRP A 65 3.64 5.00 -2.27
C TRP A 65 3.29 3.58 -1.80
N ALA A 66 2.09 3.11 -2.11
CA ALA A 66 1.63 1.75 -1.79
C ALA A 66 2.44 0.67 -2.54
N LEU A 67 2.72 0.90 -3.82
CA LEU A 67 3.58 0.04 -4.63
C LEU A 67 5.01 -0.03 -4.07
N ALA A 68 5.65 1.13 -3.89
CA ALA A 68 7.01 1.21 -3.38
C ALA A 68 7.12 0.57 -1.98
N GLY A 69 6.16 0.88 -1.09
CA GLY A 69 6.09 0.28 0.24
C GLY A 69 5.92 -1.24 0.21
N GLY A 70 5.13 -1.77 -0.73
CA GLY A 70 4.95 -3.20 -0.93
C GLY A 70 6.22 -3.89 -1.43
N ILE A 71 6.84 -3.35 -2.48
CA ILE A 71 8.08 -3.88 -3.07
C ILE A 71 9.20 -3.92 -2.02
N LEU A 72 9.41 -2.83 -1.28
CA LEU A 72 10.43 -2.78 -0.23
C LEU A 72 10.20 -3.86 0.83
N THR A 73 8.94 -4.05 1.25
CA THR A 73 8.59 -5.08 2.24
C THR A 73 8.88 -6.49 1.72
N TYR A 74 8.63 -6.74 0.44
CA TYR A 74 8.91 -8.03 -0.18
C TYR A 74 10.41 -8.30 -0.28
N VAL A 75 11.21 -7.31 -0.72
CA VAL A 75 12.68 -7.42 -0.82
C VAL A 75 13.28 -7.68 0.56
N GLU A 76 12.88 -6.90 1.56
CA GLU A 76 13.39 -7.01 2.92
C GLU A 76 13.10 -8.39 3.54
N ARG A 77 11.89 -8.90 3.35
CA ARG A 77 11.52 -10.26 3.80
C ARG A 77 12.29 -11.33 3.06
N SER A 78 12.49 -11.15 1.75
CA SER A 78 13.24 -12.09 0.93
C SER A 78 14.71 -12.16 1.33
N HIS A 79 15.32 -11.03 1.66
CA HIS A 79 16.69 -10.95 2.16
C HIS A 79 16.82 -11.60 3.55
N ARG A 80 15.90 -11.29 4.49
CA ARG A 80 15.89 -11.94 5.82
C ARG A 80 15.71 -13.45 5.75
N ALA A 81 14.90 -13.96 4.81
CA ALA A 81 14.74 -15.39 4.61
C ALA A 81 16.04 -16.05 4.13
N ALA A 82 16.75 -15.41 3.19
CA ALA A 82 18.04 -15.89 2.71
C ALA A 82 19.11 -15.93 3.82
N LEU A 83 19.18 -14.88 4.66
CA LEU A 83 20.11 -14.84 5.79
C LEU A 83 19.81 -15.93 6.84
N LYS A 84 18.55 -16.25 7.08
CA LYS A 84 18.18 -17.34 8.00
C LYS A 84 18.57 -18.71 7.45
N ALA A 85 18.45 -18.93 6.15
CA ALA A 85 18.86 -20.18 5.50
C ALA A 85 20.39 -20.36 5.49
N ALA A 86 21.16 -19.28 5.56
CA ALA A 86 22.62 -19.29 5.58
C ALA A 86 23.24 -19.43 6.98
N ARG A 87 22.46 -19.37 8.07
CA ARG A 87 22.96 -19.64 9.42
C ARG A 87 22.97 -21.17 9.67
N PRO A 88 24.12 -21.75 10.06
CA PRO A 88 24.24 -23.19 10.33
C PRO A 88 23.45 -23.62 11.57
#